data_AF-A0A947RMY4-F1
#
_entry.id   AF-A0A947RMY4-F1
#
_cell.length_a   1.000
_cell.length_b   1.000
_cell.length_c   1.000
_cell.angle_alpha   90.00
_cell.angle_beta   90.00
_cell.angle_gamma   90.00
#
_symmetry.space_group_name_H-M   'P 1'
#
loop_
_entity.id
_entity.type
_entity.pdbx_description
1 polymer ?
#
loop_
_entity_poly.entity_id
_entity_poly.type
_entity_poly.pdbx_seq_one_letter_code
_entity_poly.pdbx_strand_id
1 'polypeptide(L)'
;MKTYKAISLKQPYANLVCEGKKTIETRTWDTKYRGDLVICSPQNPKIEPYGKALCIVEVFDTEPMQKKHEKKACVKVYPKAQARHLRNIRKINPPIPVKGQLSIFNVKLDI
;
A
#
# COMPACT_ATOMS: atom_id res chain seq x y z
N MET A 1 -7.30 11.60 -16.99
CA MET A 1 -6.43 11.47 -15.79
C MET A 1 -7.12 11.97 -14.52
N LYS A 2 -7.40 11.04 -13.60
CA LYS A 2 -7.94 11.33 -12.26
C LYS A 2 -6.81 11.39 -11.23
N THR A 3 -6.97 12.24 -10.21
CA THR A 3 -6.02 12.31 -9.09
C THR A 3 -6.41 11.28 -8.03
N TYR A 4 -5.44 10.46 -7.62
CA TYR A 4 -5.60 9.45 -6.58
C TYR A 4 -4.63 9.69 -5.43
N LYS A 5 -5.00 9.26 -4.22
CA LYS A 5 -4.04 9.08 -3.13
C LYS A 5 -3.19 7.83 -3.40
N ALA A 6 -1.91 7.90 -3.09
CA ALA A 6 -0.97 6.81 -3.26
C ALA A 6 -0.05 6.66 -2.06
N ILE A 7 0.50 5.46 -1.89
CA ILE A 7 1.57 5.17 -0.94
C ILE A 7 2.57 4.20 -1.55
N SER A 8 3.85 4.41 -1.25
CA SER A 8 4.92 3.51 -1.67
C SER A 8 5.21 2.45 -0.60
N LEU A 9 5.15 1.18 -0.98
CA LEU A 9 5.50 0.04 -0.16
C LEU A 9 6.79 -0.58 -0.69
N LYS A 10 7.78 -0.77 0.18
CA LYS A 10 9.03 -1.44 -0.20
C LYS A 10 8.71 -2.85 -0.69
N GLN A 11 9.36 -3.29 -1.77
CA GLN A 11 9.22 -4.68 -2.20
C GLN A 11 9.81 -5.65 -1.17
N PRO A 12 9.21 -6.84 -0.98
CA PRO A 12 8.10 -7.44 -1.74
C PRO A 12 6.69 -7.05 -1.26
N TYR A 13 6.54 -6.15 -0.29
CA TYR A 13 5.25 -5.88 0.34
C TYR A 13 4.21 -5.26 -0.61
N ALA A 14 4.62 -4.47 -1.59
CA ALA A 14 3.73 -3.93 -2.62
C ALA A 14 3.07 -5.07 -3.43
N ASN A 15 3.86 -6.07 -3.84
CA ASN A 15 3.35 -7.26 -4.52
C ASN A 15 2.41 -8.07 -3.62
N LEU A 16 2.77 -8.26 -2.34
CA LEU A 16 1.92 -9.00 -1.41
C LEU A 16 0.55 -8.36 -1.21
N VAL A 17 0.45 -7.01 -1.24
CA VAL A 17 -0.85 -6.32 -1.22
C VAL A 17 -1.61 -6.56 -2.52
N CYS A 18 -0.95 -6.39 -3.68
CA CYS A 18 -1.55 -6.62 -5.00
C CYS A 18 -2.05 -8.06 -5.21
N GLU A 19 -1.38 -9.04 -4.57
CA GLU A 19 -1.75 -10.45 -4.57
C GLU A 19 -2.80 -10.82 -3.51
N GLY A 20 -3.19 -9.88 -2.63
CA GLY A 20 -4.14 -10.13 -1.54
C GLY A 20 -3.59 -10.95 -0.38
N LYS A 21 -2.29 -11.23 -0.35
CA LYS A 21 -1.61 -11.91 0.77
C LYS A 21 -1.44 -10.98 1.97
N LYS A 22 -1.16 -9.70 1.72
CA LYS A 22 -1.05 -8.65 2.74
C LYS A 22 -2.30 -7.77 2.69
N THR A 23 -3.21 -8.00 3.63
CA THR A 23 -4.48 -7.27 3.77
C THR A 23 -4.45 -6.22 4.88
N ILE A 24 -3.31 -6.12 5.59
CA ILE A 24 -3.05 -5.05 6.55
C ILE A 24 -1.74 -4.36 6.18
N GLU A 25 -1.79 -3.07 5.89
CA GLU A 25 -0.59 -2.24 5.78
C GLU A 25 -0.21 -1.67 7.14
N THR A 26 1.09 -1.46 7.40
CA THR A 26 1.54 -0.97 8.71
C THR A 26 2.49 0.21 8.59
N ARG A 27 2.34 1.21 9.48
CA ARG A 27 3.23 2.37 9.60
C ARG A 27 3.31 2.84 11.05
N THR A 28 4.38 3.57 11.39
CA THR A 28 4.55 4.20 12.71
C THR A 28 3.71 5.47 12.92
N TRP A 29 3.01 5.93 11.88
CA TRP A 29 2.14 7.10 11.90
C TRP A 29 0.73 6.74 11.45
N ASP A 30 -0.25 7.33 12.10
CA ASP A 30 -1.66 7.13 11.80
C ASP A 30 -2.12 7.97 10.60
N THR A 31 -3.15 7.50 9.90
CA THR A 31 -3.82 8.26 8.84
C THR A 31 -5.32 8.23 9.04
N LYS A 32 -5.93 9.42 9.02
CA LYS A 32 -7.39 9.58 8.99
C LYS A 32 -8.00 9.30 7.61
N TYR A 33 -7.17 9.01 6.61
CA TYR A 33 -7.63 8.75 5.25
C TYR A 33 -8.41 7.43 5.19
N ARG A 34 -9.57 7.46 4.52
CA ARG A 34 -10.38 6.29 4.16
C ARG A 34 -10.79 6.41 2.69
N GLY A 35 -10.82 5.28 2.00
CA GLY A 35 -11.10 5.20 0.57
C GLY A 35 -9.92 4.70 -0.26
N ASP A 36 -9.97 5.03 -1.55
CA ASP A 36 -9.09 4.47 -2.59
C ASP A 36 -7.65 4.93 -2.47
N LEU A 37 -6.75 3.97 -2.29
CA LEU A 37 -5.31 4.17 -2.17
C LEU A 37 -4.57 3.35 -3.22
N VAL A 38 -3.79 4.03 -4.05
CA VAL A 38 -2.89 3.39 -5.01
C VAL A 38 -1.67 2.86 -4.28
N ILE A 39 -1.36 1.58 -4.50
CA ILE A 39 -0.16 0.93 -3.99
C ILE A 39 0.93 1.01 -5.05
N CYS A 40 2.03 1.66 -4.69
CA CYS A 40 3.19 1.84 -5.56
C CYS A 40 4.39 1.04 -5.04
N SER A 41 5.21 0.53 -5.95
CA SER A 41 6.54 0.01 -5.63
C SER A 41 7.61 1.09 -5.87
N PRO A 42 8.60 1.24 -4.97
CA PRO A 42 9.75 2.12 -5.21
C PRO A 42 10.69 1.52 -6.25
N GLN A 43 11.70 2.29 -6.70
CA GLN A 43 12.75 1.80 -7.61
C GLN A 43 13.66 0.74 -6.97
N ASN A 44 13.80 0.75 -5.64
CA ASN A 44 14.66 -0.16 -4.90
C ASN A 44 13.91 -0.81 -3.72
N PRO A 45 14.11 -2.12 -3.45
CA PRO A 45 14.92 -3.05 -4.23
C PRO A 45 14.28 -3.37 -5.59
N LYS A 46 15.11 -3.79 -6.58
CA LYS A 46 14.70 -4.10 -7.96
C LYS A 46 13.97 -5.44 -8.06
N ILE A 47 12.79 -5.52 -7.44
CA ILE A 47 11.88 -6.66 -7.55
C ILE A 47 10.71 -6.23 -8.43
N GLU A 48 10.57 -6.84 -9.60
CA GLU A 48 9.53 -6.49 -10.56
C GLU A 48 8.12 -6.79 -10.00
N PRO A 49 7.11 -5.95 -10.29
CA PRO A 49 7.21 -4.60 -10.85
C PRO A 49 7.79 -3.58 -9.85
N TYR A 50 8.86 -2.85 -10.20
CA TYR A 50 9.44 -1.76 -9.39
C TYR A 50 9.24 -0.39 -10.07
N GLY A 51 9.15 0.68 -9.26
CA GLY A 51 8.92 2.04 -9.78
C GLY A 51 7.54 2.24 -10.44
N LYS A 52 6.53 1.47 -10.05
CA LYS A 52 5.22 1.41 -10.72
C LYS A 52 4.07 1.45 -9.73
N ALA A 53 2.92 1.94 -10.17
CA ALA A 53 1.62 1.78 -9.52
C ALA A 53 1.07 0.40 -9.90
N LEU A 54 0.71 -0.41 -8.89
CA LEU A 54 0.44 -1.84 -9.06
C LEU A 54 -1.04 -2.19 -8.92
N CYS A 55 -1.72 -1.58 -7.95
CA CYS A 55 -3.13 -1.80 -7.70
C CYS A 55 -3.73 -0.62 -6.95
N ILE A 56 -5.06 -0.53 -6.96
CA ILE A 56 -5.84 0.31 -6.06
C ILE A 56 -6.43 -0.60 -4.98
N VAL A 57 -6.34 -0.18 -3.73
CA VAL A 57 -7.02 -0.83 -2.60
C VAL A 57 -7.89 0.19 -1.88
N GLU A 58 -8.84 -0.25 -1.08
CA GLU A 58 -9.58 0.62 -0.16
C GLU A 58 -9.01 0.50 1.25
N VAL A 59 -8.62 1.63 1.84
CA VAL A 59 -8.38 1.72 3.28
C VAL A 59 -9.71 1.97 3.99
N PHE A 60 -10.21 0.98 4.71
CA PHE A 60 -11.52 1.09 5.36
C PHE A 60 -11.44 1.27 6.88
N ASP A 61 -10.33 0.89 7.50
CA ASP A 61 -10.15 1.07 8.94
C ASP A 61 -8.67 1.21 9.35
N THR A 62 -8.42 1.84 10.51
CA THR A 62 -7.11 1.94 11.14
C THR A 62 -7.21 1.77 12.65
N GLU A 63 -6.31 0.97 13.21
CA GLU A 63 -6.19 0.75 14.65
C GLU A 63 -4.72 0.50 15.05
N PRO A 64 -4.36 0.63 16.34
CA PRO A 64 -3.06 0.20 16.82
C PRO A 64 -2.78 -1.26 16.45
N MET A 65 -1.58 -1.53 15.93
CA MET A 65 -1.22 -2.88 15.52
C MET A 65 -1.06 -3.80 16.74
N GLN A 66 -1.63 -4.99 16.63
CA GLN A 66 -1.60 -6.04 17.65
C GLN A 66 -1.03 -7.33 17.05
N LYS A 67 -0.63 -8.28 17.89
CA LYS A 67 -0.08 -9.58 17.45
C LYS A 67 -1.02 -10.35 16.52
N LYS A 68 -2.34 -10.21 16.70
CA LYS A 68 -3.37 -10.80 15.82
C LYS A 68 -3.27 -10.32 14.35
N HIS A 69 -2.64 -9.17 14.09
CA HIS A 69 -2.48 -8.60 12.75
C HIS A 69 -1.27 -9.16 12.00
N GLU A 70 -0.30 -9.78 12.66
CA GLU A 70 1.01 -10.11 12.07
C GLU A 70 0.88 -10.98 10.80
N LYS A 71 -0.01 -11.98 10.84
CA LYS A 71 -0.25 -12.87 9.69
C LYS A 71 -0.77 -12.10 8.47
N LYS A 72 -1.76 -11.24 8.66
CA LYS A 72 -2.37 -10.42 7.59
C LYS A 72 -1.49 -9.24 7.16
N ALA A 73 -0.60 -8.80 8.04
CA ALA A 73 0.37 -7.74 7.77
C ALA A 73 1.68 -8.26 7.15
N CYS A 74 1.91 -9.58 7.21
CA CYS A 74 3.15 -10.23 6.82
C CYS A 74 4.39 -9.66 7.53
N VAL A 75 4.22 -9.11 8.72
CA VAL A 75 5.29 -8.49 9.53
C VAL A 75 4.94 -8.61 11.00
N LYS A 76 5.95 -8.83 11.85
CA LYS A 76 5.77 -8.82 13.31
C LYS A 76 5.35 -7.42 13.79
N VAL A 77 4.62 -7.35 14.90
CA VAL A 77 4.28 -6.07 15.52
C VAL A 77 5.55 -5.35 15.94
N TYR A 78 5.56 -4.02 15.79
CA TYR A 78 6.68 -3.16 16.19
C TYR A 78 6.17 -1.91 16.91
N PRO A 79 7.03 -1.22 17.70
CA PRO A 79 6.60 -0.07 18.48
C PRO A 79 5.92 1.01 17.64
N LYS A 80 4.79 1.53 18.15
CA LYS A 80 3.96 2.57 17.50
C LYS A 80 3.33 2.16 16.16
N ALA A 81 3.40 0.90 15.76
CA ALA A 81 2.78 0.43 14.54
C ALA A 81 1.26 0.63 14.58
N GLN A 82 0.73 1.23 13.52
CA GLN A 82 -0.69 1.31 13.20
C GLN A 82 -0.99 0.29 12.10
N ALA A 83 -2.06 -0.47 12.26
CA ALA A 83 -2.59 -1.39 11.26
C ALA A 83 -3.64 -0.67 10.42
N ARG A 84 -3.48 -0.69 9.10
CA ARG A 84 -4.41 -0.13 8.12
C ARG A 84 -5.05 -1.29 7.37
N HIS A 85 -6.34 -1.48 7.57
CA HIS A 85 -7.07 -2.58 6.97
C HIS A 85 -7.41 -2.26 5.52
N LEU A 86 -7.04 -3.18 4.63
CA LEU A 86 -7.16 -3.04 3.19
C LEU A 86 -8.22 -4.01 2.66
N ARG A 87 -9.03 -3.56 1.70
CA ARG A 87 -9.98 -4.39 0.95
C ARG A 87 -10.07 -3.94 -0.51
N ASN A 88 -10.93 -4.60 -1.29
CA ASN A 88 -11.28 -4.19 -2.66
C ASN A 88 -10.06 -3.95 -3.57
N ILE A 89 -9.21 -4.97 -3.69
CA ILE A 89 -7.99 -4.91 -4.51
C ILE A 89 -8.36 -4.91 -5.99
N ARG A 90 -8.02 -3.84 -6.70
CA ARG A 90 -8.18 -3.66 -8.15
C ARG A 90 -6.81 -3.55 -8.79
N LYS A 91 -6.39 -4.59 -9.51
CA LYS A 91 -5.06 -4.62 -10.15
C LYS A 91 -4.99 -3.60 -11.29
N ILE A 92 -3.86 -2.91 -11.40
CA ILE A 92 -3.54 -2.03 -12.53
C ILE A 92 -2.71 -2.87 -13.51
N ASN A 93 -3.24 -3.11 -14.70
CA ASN A 93 -2.59 -3.90 -15.73
C ASN A 93 -2.68 -3.22 -17.09
N PRO A 94 -1.56 -2.81 -17.73
CA PRO A 94 -0.19 -2.95 -17.23
C PRO A 94 0.11 -1.99 -16.06
N PRO A 95 1.03 -2.33 -15.14
CA PRO A 95 1.44 -1.41 -14.07
C PRO A 95 2.02 -0.10 -14.63
N ILE A 96 1.60 1.04 -14.08
CA ILE A 96 1.91 2.37 -14.63
C ILE A 96 3.17 2.94 -13.95
N PRO A 97 4.16 3.46 -14.69
CA PRO A 97 5.33 4.12 -14.10
C PRO A 97 4.95 5.28 -13.18
N VAL A 98 5.46 5.28 -11.94
CA VAL A 98 5.26 6.36 -10.97
C VAL A 98 6.51 6.58 -10.13
N LYS A 99 6.82 7.85 -9.86
CA LYS A 99 7.87 8.18 -8.89
C LYS A 99 7.30 8.08 -7.48
N GLY A 100 7.72 7.06 -6.73
CA GLY A 100 7.35 6.92 -5.33
C GLY A 100 7.78 8.12 -4.48
N GLN A 101 7.01 8.44 -3.45
CA GLN A 101 7.29 9.51 -2.49
C GLN A 101 7.11 9.01 -1.06
N LEU A 102 7.68 9.77 -0.11
CA LEU A 102 7.42 9.57 1.31
C LEU A 102 5.98 9.99 1.64
N SER A 103 5.41 9.37 2.68
CA SER A 103 4.03 9.62 3.14
C SER A 103 2.97 9.26 2.08
N ILE A 104 1.72 9.64 2.34
CA ILE A 104 0.65 9.56 1.33
C ILE A 104 0.79 10.76 0.40
N PHE A 105 0.80 10.51 -0.90
CA PHE A 105 0.97 11.53 -1.93
C PHE A 105 -0.12 11.44 -3.00
N ASN A 106 -0.17 12.43 -3.90
CA ASN A 106 -1.11 12.45 -5.01
C ASN A 106 -0.42 11.92 -6.28
N VAL A 107 -1.13 11.08 -7.03
CA VAL A 107 -0.72 10.63 -8.38
C VAL A 107 -1.85 10.89 -9.37
N LYS A 108 -1.50 11.28 -10.60
CA LYS A 108 -2.45 11.36 -11.72
C LYS A 108 -2.34 10.07 -12.53
N LEU A 109 -3.42 9.31 -12.61
CA LEU A 109 -3.49 8.07 -13.37
C LEU A 109 -4.64 8.13 -14.37
N ASP A 110 -4.47 7.44 -15.49
CA ASP A 110 -5.49 7.26 -16.52
C ASP A 110 -5.92 5.79 -16.51
N ILE A 111 -6.84 5.46 -15.61
CA ILE A 111 -7.35 4.12 -15.29
C ILE A 111 -8.82 4.20 -14.89
#